data_AF-A0A0W0ZFZ3-F1
#
_entry.id   AF-A0A0W0ZFZ3-F1
#
_cell.length_a   1.000
_cell.length_b   1.000
_cell.length_c   1.000
_cell.angle_alpha   90.00
_cell.angle_beta   90.00
_cell.angle_gamma   90.00
#
_symmetry.space_group_name_H-M   'P 1'
#
loop_
_entity.id
_entity.type
_entity.pdbx_description
1 polymer ?
#
loop_
_entity_poly.entity_id
_entity_poly.type
_entity_poly.pdbx_seq_one_letter_code
_entity_poly.pdbx_strand_id
1 'polypeptide(L)'
;MKKILLSSIGFLFITTCFALGEPMDPNKSLLPSPFPVYTLGNNGVINHPYPGAEQALLPTDNSYTMAPGCYIACYSHNQGVYPVAADIYVMGQIRVWGKYEDRICQPQGYKGMDISKENKFKFLCSQKINTCRNNTCWAGGDTGGWFGIQ
;
A
#
# COMPACT_ATOMS: atom_id res chain seq x y z
N MET A 1 -57.32 -0.24 46.62
CA MET A 1 -55.99 -0.85 46.75
C MET A 1 -55.22 -0.61 45.46
N LYS A 2 -54.22 0.28 45.44
CA LYS A 2 -53.48 0.67 44.22
C LYS A 2 -52.10 0.00 44.28
N LYS A 3 -51.85 -0.98 43.40
CA LYS A 3 -50.55 -1.69 43.31
C LYS A 3 -49.61 -0.87 42.43
N ILE A 4 -48.49 -0.44 43.00
CA ILE A 4 -47.40 0.22 42.26
C ILE A 4 -46.42 -0.88 41.82
N LEU A 5 -46.33 -1.12 40.52
CA LEU A 5 -45.31 -1.97 39.92
C LEU A 5 -44.05 -1.12 39.70
N LEU A 6 -42.99 -1.38 40.46
CA LEU A 6 -41.65 -0.91 40.11
C LEU A 6 -41.09 -1.83 39.01
N SER A 7 -40.78 -1.24 37.86
CA SER A 7 -40.04 -1.90 36.78
C SER A 7 -38.58 -1.48 36.86
N SER A 8 -37.70 -2.45 37.11
CA SER A 8 -36.25 -2.27 37.16
C SER A 8 -35.69 -2.23 35.74
N ILE A 9 -35.20 -1.08 35.29
CA ILE A 9 -34.49 -0.96 34.01
C ILE A 9 -33.01 -1.30 34.27
N GLY A 10 -32.60 -2.51 33.87
CA GLY A 10 -31.21 -2.92 33.89
C GLY A 10 -30.44 -2.33 32.70
N PHE A 11 -29.50 -1.43 32.97
CA PHE A 11 -28.56 -0.95 31.96
C PHE A 11 -27.48 -2.01 31.71
N LEU A 12 -27.56 -2.70 30.58
CA LEU A 12 -26.49 -3.56 30.06
C LEU A 12 -25.40 -2.69 29.43
N PHE A 13 -24.31 -2.46 30.16
CA PHE A 13 -23.08 -1.90 29.60
C PHE A 13 -22.37 -2.98 28.77
N ILE A 14 -22.50 -2.91 27.46
CA ILE A 14 -21.68 -3.71 26.54
C ILE A 14 -20.34 -2.99 26.40
N THR A 15 -19.30 -3.50 27.04
CA THR A 15 -17.92 -3.05 26.84
C THR A 15 -17.37 -3.67 25.57
N THR A 16 -17.28 -2.91 24.48
CA THR A 16 -16.54 -3.32 23.28
C THR A 16 -15.04 -3.10 23.51
N CYS A 17 -14.28 -4.19 23.62
CA CYS A 17 -12.82 -4.14 23.62
C CYS A 17 -12.32 -4.21 22.17
N PHE A 18 -11.71 -3.15 21.66
CA PHE A 18 -11.01 -3.19 20.38
C PHE A 18 -9.60 -3.73 20.62
N ALA A 19 -9.30 -4.92 20.12
CA ALA A 19 -7.93 -5.41 20.07
C ALA A 19 -7.15 -4.62 19.00
N LEU A 20 -6.19 -3.80 19.43
CA LEU A 20 -5.18 -3.25 18.53
C LEU A 20 -4.30 -4.42 18.09
N GLY A 21 -4.36 -4.78 16.80
CA GLY A 21 -3.48 -5.79 16.24
C GLY A 21 -2.02 -5.38 16.35
N GLU A 22 -1.12 -6.37 16.52
CA GLU A 22 0.32 -6.16 16.45
C GLU A 22 0.70 -5.43 15.14
N PRO A 23 1.63 -4.45 15.18
CA PRO A 23 2.06 -3.75 13.99
C PRO A 23 2.63 -4.74 12.97
N MET A 24 2.08 -4.73 11.76
CA MET A 24 2.52 -5.62 10.68
C MET A 24 3.97 -5.33 10.31
N ASP A 25 4.84 -6.35 10.31
CA ASP A 25 6.20 -6.23 9.79
C ASP A 25 6.14 -6.09 8.25
N PRO A 26 6.52 -4.92 7.68
CA PRO A 26 6.40 -4.66 6.25
C PRO A 26 7.35 -5.54 5.41
N ASN A 27 8.38 -6.13 6.03
CA ASN A 27 9.33 -7.01 5.34
C ASN A 27 8.82 -8.46 5.25
N LYS A 28 7.84 -8.82 6.08
CA LYS A 28 7.29 -10.20 6.14
C LYS A 28 5.89 -10.28 5.55
N SER A 29 5.14 -9.20 5.62
CA SER A 29 3.72 -9.19 5.26
C SER A 29 3.49 -9.12 3.76
N LEU A 30 2.43 -9.81 3.31
CA LEU A 30 1.84 -9.60 2.00
C LEU A 30 0.72 -8.60 2.10
N LEU A 31 0.53 -7.80 1.06
CA LEU A 31 -0.52 -6.79 1.00
C LEU A 31 -1.65 -7.23 0.09
N PRO A 32 -2.88 -6.73 0.29
CA PRO A 32 -4.00 -7.03 -0.59
C PRO A 32 -3.66 -6.84 -2.08
N SER A 33 -4.25 -7.66 -2.94
CA SER A 33 -4.08 -7.58 -4.39
C SER A 33 -5.46 -7.57 -5.08
N PRO A 34 -5.92 -6.43 -5.63
CA PRO A 34 -5.26 -5.12 -5.61
C PRO A 34 -5.23 -4.48 -4.21
N PHE A 35 -4.33 -3.51 -4.02
CA PHE A 35 -4.18 -2.80 -2.76
C PHE A 35 -5.05 -1.54 -2.74
N PRO A 36 -5.96 -1.34 -1.76
CA PRO A 36 -6.73 -0.12 -1.65
C PRO A 36 -5.84 1.05 -1.20
N VAL A 37 -5.92 2.16 -1.94
CA VAL A 37 -5.27 3.43 -1.63
C VAL A 37 -6.29 4.56 -1.67
N TYR A 38 -6.00 5.66 -0.99
CA TYR A 38 -6.91 6.79 -0.85
C TYR A 38 -6.17 8.07 -1.23
N THR A 39 -6.60 8.74 -2.28
CA THR A 39 -5.93 9.93 -2.85
C THR A 39 -6.59 11.20 -2.36
N LEU A 40 -5.77 12.20 -1.99
CA LEU A 40 -6.22 13.54 -1.61
C LEU A 40 -5.97 14.51 -2.77
N GLY A 41 -6.47 14.17 -3.97
CA GLY A 41 -6.10 14.85 -5.21
C GLY A 41 -4.58 14.79 -5.43
N ASN A 42 -3.93 15.96 -5.57
CA ASN A 42 -2.47 16.07 -5.72
C ASN A 42 -1.72 16.19 -4.39
N ASN A 43 -2.40 16.12 -3.24
CA ASN A 43 -1.81 16.41 -1.92
C ASN A 43 -1.27 15.17 -1.20
N GLY A 44 -1.31 14.00 -1.84
CA GLY A 44 -0.77 12.76 -1.28
C GLY A 44 -1.75 11.60 -1.34
N VAL A 45 -1.31 10.49 -0.76
CA VAL A 45 -1.96 9.19 -0.84
C VAL A 45 -1.80 8.45 0.48
N ILE A 46 -2.84 7.73 0.89
CA ILE A 46 -3.00 7.10 2.21
C ILE A 46 -3.43 5.64 2.03
N ASN A 47 -3.08 4.74 2.96
CA ASN A 47 -3.44 3.31 2.94
C ASN A 47 -4.74 2.95 3.68
N HIS A 48 -5.47 3.93 4.19
CA HIS A 48 -6.69 3.72 4.95
C HIS A 48 -7.74 4.79 4.59
N PRO A 49 -9.04 4.49 4.76
CA PRO A 49 -10.09 5.45 4.50
C PRO A 49 -9.84 6.77 5.25
N TYR A 50 -9.91 7.88 4.52
CA TYR A 50 -9.72 9.21 5.08
C TYR A 50 -10.81 10.16 4.56
N PRO A 51 -11.41 11.03 5.41
CA PRO A 51 -12.45 11.96 4.98
C PRO A 51 -12.01 12.83 3.79
N GLY A 52 -12.80 12.82 2.72
CA GLY A 52 -12.52 13.59 1.51
C GLY A 52 -11.49 12.97 0.56
N ALA A 53 -10.95 11.78 0.87
CA ALA A 53 -10.09 11.05 -0.05
C ALA A 53 -10.90 10.16 -1.00
N GLU A 54 -10.44 10.03 -2.24
CA GLU A 54 -11.02 9.12 -3.23
C GLU A 54 -10.31 7.77 -3.18
N GLN A 55 -11.08 6.69 -3.14
CA GLN A 55 -10.51 5.34 -3.15
C GLN A 55 -10.07 4.95 -4.57
N ALA A 56 -8.86 4.41 -4.67
CA ALA A 56 -8.37 3.73 -5.86
C ALA A 56 -7.82 2.34 -5.52
N LEU A 57 -7.81 1.44 -6.50
CA LEU A 57 -7.28 0.08 -6.35
C LEU A 57 -5.96 -0.05 -7.10
N LEU A 58 -4.87 -0.14 -6.36
CA LEU A 58 -3.51 -0.23 -6.89
C LEU A 58 -3.18 -1.67 -7.30
N PRO A 59 -2.90 -1.96 -8.59
CA PRO A 59 -2.44 -3.27 -9.02
C PRO A 59 -1.20 -3.71 -8.22
N THR A 60 -1.26 -4.88 -7.60
CA THR A 60 -0.24 -5.34 -6.64
C THR A 60 0.13 -6.79 -6.95
N ASP A 61 1.37 -7.05 -7.36
CA ASP A 61 1.87 -8.41 -7.57
C ASP A 61 2.55 -8.94 -6.29
N ASN A 62 2.05 -10.07 -5.80
CA ASN A 62 2.58 -10.81 -4.64
C ASN A 62 3.24 -12.13 -5.04
N SER A 63 3.71 -12.26 -6.29
CA SER A 63 4.26 -13.54 -6.76
C SER A 63 5.52 -13.96 -6.00
N TYR A 64 6.28 -13.02 -5.45
CA TYR A 64 7.30 -13.28 -4.44
C TYR A 64 6.69 -13.32 -3.04
N THR A 65 6.61 -14.50 -2.41
CA THR A 65 5.93 -14.72 -1.12
C THR A 65 6.87 -14.93 0.07
N MET A 66 8.18 -15.03 -0.15
CA MET A 66 9.17 -15.31 0.92
C MET A 66 9.57 -14.04 1.70
N ALA A 67 10.23 -14.20 2.85
CA ALA A 67 10.77 -13.08 3.63
C ALA A 67 12.33 -13.09 3.60
N PRO A 68 12.99 -11.91 3.62
CA PRO A 68 12.37 -10.58 3.59
C PRO A 68 11.89 -10.22 2.18
N GLY A 69 10.83 -9.40 2.08
CA GLY A 69 10.42 -8.81 0.82
C GLY A 69 9.86 -7.42 1.01
N CYS A 70 10.07 -6.57 0.01
CA CYS A 70 9.53 -5.21 -0.04
C CYS A 70 8.91 -4.96 -1.42
N TYR A 71 8.19 -3.86 -1.57
CA TYR A 71 7.51 -3.52 -2.81
C TYR A 71 8.17 -2.35 -3.50
N ILE A 72 8.50 -2.56 -4.77
CA ILE A 72 8.84 -1.50 -5.70
C ILE A 72 7.55 -1.00 -6.38
N ALA A 73 7.47 0.28 -6.66
CA ALA A 73 6.41 0.84 -7.48
C ALA A 73 6.83 0.88 -8.96
N CYS A 74 5.85 0.74 -9.85
CA CYS A 74 6.01 0.93 -11.28
C CYS A 74 5.43 2.30 -11.65
N TYR A 75 6.26 3.15 -12.24
CA TYR A 75 5.94 4.53 -12.58
C TYR A 75 5.84 4.72 -14.09
N SER A 76 5.01 5.66 -14.54
CA SER A 76 4.94 6.09 -15.94
C SER A 76 4.61 7.57 -16.05
N HIS A 77 4.90 8.15 -17.22
CA HIS A 77 4.38 9.46 -17.62
C HIS A 77 2.96 9.39 -18.17
N ASN A 78 2.45 8.18 -18.46
CA ASN A 78 1.05 7.98 -18.80
C ASN A 78 0.19 8.03 -17.54
N GLN A 79 -1.07 8.47 -17.68
CA GLN A 79 -2.01 8.49 -16.58
C GLN A 79 -2.15 7.10 -15.93
N GLY A 80 -1.93 7.05 -14.62
CA GLY A 80 -1.98 5.84 -13.81
C GLY A 80 -3.06 5.90 -12.72
N VAL A 81 -2.83 5.15 -11.64
CA VAL A 81 -3.76 5.05 -10.50
C VAL A 81 -3.82 6.36 -9.72
N TYR A 82 -2.66 6.97 -9.46
CA TYR A 82 -2.56 8.28 -8.82
C TYR A 82 -1.23 8.97 -9.16
N PRO A 83 -1.19 10.31 -9.17
CA PRO A 83 0.03 11.07 -9.40
C PRO A 83 0.89 11.13 -8.14
N VAL A 84 2.21 11.14 -8.32
CA VAL A 84 3.21 11.45 -7.28
C VAL A 84 4.01 12.71 -7.61
N ALA A 85 3.95 13.16 -8.86
CA ALA A 85 4.42 14.45 -9.35
C ALA A 85 3.55 14.87 -10.55
N ALA A 86 3.80 16.06 -11.11
CA ALA A 86 2.97 16.66 -12.16
C ALA A 86 2.71 15.73 -13.37
N ASP A 87 3.69 14.91 -13.74
CA ASP A 87 3.68 14.03 -14.89
C ASP A 87 4.17 12.62 -14.56
N ILE A 88 4.14 12.22 -13.28
CA ILE A 88 4.57 10.90 -12.83
C ILE A 88 3.43 10.24 -12.07
N TYR A 89 2.99 9.10 -12.57
CA TYR A 89 1.91 8.31 -12.00
C TYR A 89 2.39 6.96 -11.55
N VAL A 90 1.81 6.47 -10.46
CA VAL A 90 1.95 5.08 -10.03
C VAL A 90 1.00 4.20 -10.84
N MET A 91 1.54 3.17 -11.45
CA MET A 91 0.82 2.21 -12.30
C MET A 91 0.46 0.93 -11.55
N GLY A 92 1.23 0.61 -10.51
CA GLY A 92 1.15 -0.63 -9.76
C GLY A 92 2.38 -0.82 -8.88
N GLN A 93 2.44 -1.92 -8.16
CA GLN A 93 3.57 -2.29 -7.32
C GLN A 93 3.79 -3.80 -7.31
N ILE A 94 5.03 -4.20 -7.03
CA ILE A 94 5.47 -5.58 -7.14
C ILE A 94 6.33 -5.93 -5.94
N ARG A 95 6.00 -7.03 -5.25
CA ARG A 95 6.83 -7.55 -4.17
C ARG A 95 8.07 -8.22 -4.74
N VAL A 96 9.23 -7.89 -4.19
CA VAL A 96 10.54 -8.45 -4.59
C VAL A 96 11.33 -8.88 -3.36
N TRP A 97 12.32 -9.73 -3.59
CA TRP A 97 13.31 -10.05 -2.56
C TRP A 97 14.11 -8.80 -2.23
N GLY A 98 14.06 -8.40 -0.96
CA GLY A 98 14.63 -7.16 -0.48
C GLY A 98 14.03 -6.81 0.87
N LYS A 99 14.33 -5.61 1.36
CA LYS A 99 13.75 -5.10 2.61
C LYS A 99 13.53 -3.61 2.50
N TYR A 100 12.62 -3.09 3.30
CA TYR A 100 12.53 -1.67 3.53
C TYR A 100 13.73 -1.21 4.35
N GLU A 101 14.35 -0.11 3.92
CA GLU A 101 15.17 0.76 4.76
C GLU A 101 14.44 2.10 4.81
N ASP A 102 13.95 2.45 6.00
CA ASP A 102 12.97 3.50 6.22
C ASP A 102 11.74 3.34 5.31
N ARG A 103 11.55 4.28 4.37
CA ARG A 103 10.43 4.30 3.43
C ARG A 103 10.73 3.69 2.06
N ILE A 104 11.95 3.22 1.86
CA ILE A 104 12.46 2.83 0.55
C ILE A 104 12.62 1.32 0.52
N CYS A 105 11.93 0.65 -0.41
CA CYS A 105 12.24 -0.73 -0.73
C CYS A 105 13.63 -0.80 -1.35
N GLN A 106 14.52 -1.55 -0.71
CA GLN A 106 15.88 -1.85 -1.15
C GLN A 106 15.90 -3.31 -1.64
N PRO A 107 15.73 -3.56 -2.95
CA PRO A 107 15.86 -4.91 -3.50
C PRO A 107 17.23 -5.52 -3.17
N GLN A 108 17.29 -6.84 -3.03
CA GLN A 108 18.53 -7.55 -2.73
C GLN A 108 19.62 -7.21 -3.78
N GLY A 109 20.75 -6.71 -3.29
CA GLY A 109 21.89 -6.30 -4.14
C GLY A 109 21.83 -4.85 -4.65
N TYR A 110 20.77 -4.09 -4.36
CA TYR A 110 20.57 -2.71 -4.83
C TYR A 110 20.51 -1.69 -3.69
N LYS A 111 21.07 -2.02 -2.51
CA LYS A 111 21.03 -1.14 -1.35
C LYS A 111 21.69 0.21 -1.66
N GLY A 112 20.92 1.29 -1.47
CA GLY A 112 21.37 2.66 -1.69
C GLY A 112 21.50 3.04 -3.17
N MET A 113 21.02 2.19 -4.08
CA MET A 113 21.09 2.43 -5.53
C MET A 113 19.74 2.91 -6.07
N ASP A 114 19.79 3.79 -7.06
CA ASP A 114 18.61 4.16 -7.84
C ASP A 114 18.27 3.04 -8.84
N ILE A 115 17.15 2.37 -8.60
CA ILE A 115 16.67 1.27 -9.46
C ILE A 115 15.88 1.75 -10.68
N SER A 116 15.68 3.07 -10.87
CA SER A 116 14.89 3.63 -11.96
C SER A 116 15.42 3.32 -13.36
N LYS A 117 16.74 3.14 -13.47
CA LYS A 117 17.44 2.84 -14.72
C LYS A 117 17.71 1.35 -14.92
N GLU A 118 17.35 0.51 -13.96
CA GLU A 118 17.69 -0.91 -13.96
C GLU A 118 16.73 -1.72 -14.81
N ASN A 119 17.24 -2.24 -15.93
CA ASN A 119 16.46 -2.99 -16.92
C ASN A 119 15.73 -4.19 -16.32
N LYS A 120 16.31 -4.83 -15.29
CA LYS A 120 15.67 -5.96 -14.58
C LYS A 120 14.31 -5.57 -14.01
N PHE A 121 14.22 -4.42 -13.35
CA PHE A 121 12.97 -3.98 -12.71
C PHE A 121 12.01 -3.33 -13.72
N LYS A 122 12.54 -2.68 -14.76
CA LYS A 122 11.75 -2.24 -15.92
C LYS A 122 11.00 -3.41 -16.58
N PHE A 123 11.73 -4.49 -16.86
CA PHE A 123 11.16 -5.70 -17.42
C PHE A 123 10.12 -6.31 -16.47
N LEU A 124 10.43 -6.37 -15.17
CA LEU A 124 9.50 -6.87 -14.16
C LEU A 124 8.17 -6.08 -14.16
N CYS A 125 8.23 -4.75 -14.19
CA CYS A 125 7.05 -3.89 -14.34
C CYS A 125 6.25 -4.22 -15.61
N SER A 126 6.92 -4.37 -16.75
CA SER A 126 6.26 -4.72 -18.02
C SER A 126 5.60 -6.10 -18.02
N GLN A 127 6.10 -7.05 -17.22
CA GLN A 127 5.54 -8.40 -17.13
C GLN A 127 4.37 -8.49 -16.18
N LYS A 128 4.43 -7.79 -15.04
CA LYS A 128 3.48 -7.96 -13.94
C LYS A 128 2.35 -6.94 -13.93
N ILE A 129 2.58 -5.75 -14.48
CA ILE A 129 1.60 -4.67 -14.48
C ILE A 129 1.13 -4.44 -15.91
N ASN A 130 -0.14 -4.73 -16.18
CA ASN A 130 -0.70 -4.71 -17.55
C ASN A 130 -0.55 -3.35 -18.25
N THR A 131 -0.64 -2.25 -17.51
CA THR A 131 -0.48 -0.88 -18.04
C THR A 131 0.99 -0.52 -18.32
N CYS A 132 1.94 -1.33 -17.87
CA CYS A 132 3.37 -1.15 -18.07
C CYS A 132 3.96 -1.98 -19.22
N ARG A 133 3.13 -2.72 -19.95
CA ARG A 133 3.55 -3.57 -21.07
C ARG A 133 4.37 -2.77 -22.09
N ASN A 134 5.24 -3.47 -22.83
CA ASN A 134 6.16 -2.89 -23.79
C ASN A 134 7.17 -1.90 -23.16
N ASN A 135 7.54 -2.12 -21.89
CA ASN A 135 8.55 -1.33 -21.20
C ASN A 135 8.23 0.17 -21.14
N THR A 136 6.95 0.53 -20.97
CA THR A 136 6.45 1.91 -20.87
C THR A 136 6.57 2.50 -19.46
N CYS A 137 7.02 1.69 -18.49
CA CYS A 137 7.22 2.08 -17.11
C CYS A 137 8.69 1.96 -16.69
N TRP A 138 9.03 2.55 -15.54
CA TRP A 138 10.24 2.25 -14.78
C TRP A 138 9.88 1.87 -13.34
N ALA A 139 10.84 1.34 -12.59
CA ALA A 139 10.63 0.98 -11.19
C ALA A 139 11.24 2.02 -10.24
N GLY A 140 10.69 2.16 -9.03
CA GLY A 140 11.36 2.91 -7.97
C GLY A 140 11.11 2.29 -6.61
N GLY A 141 12.10 2.43 -5.73
CA GLY A 141 12.04 1.90 -4.36
C GLY A 141 11.33 2.81 -3.38
N ASP A 142 11.28 4.12 -3.66
CA ASP A 142 10.51 5.06 -2.84
C ASP A 142 9.03 4.83 -3.10
N THR A 143 8.40 4.06 -2.21
CA THR A 143 6.96 3.76 -2.24
C THR A 143 6.24 4.46 -1.10
N GLY A 144 6.83 5.53 -0.56
CA GLY A 144 6.32 6.21 0.63
C GLY A 144 6.26 5.28 1.85
N GLY A 145 7.08 4.22 1.84
CA GLY A 145 7.17 3.20 2.90
C GLY A 145 5.93 2.35 3.11
N TRP A 146 4.95 2.37 2.19
CA TRP A 146 3.56 1.89 2.30
C TRP A 146 2.51 2.85 2.89
N PHE A 147 2.65 4.17 2.70
CA PHE A 147 1.69 5.21 3.15
C PHE A 147 1.74 5.52 4.65
N GLY A 148 2.98 5.62 5.16
CA GLY A 148 3.27 5.96 6.56
C GLY A 148 3.27 4.71 7.44
N ILE A 149 4.44 4.34 7.94
CA ILE A 149 4.55 3.43 9.09
C ILE A 149 3.60 3.94 10.18
N GLN A 150 2.73 3.08 10.70
CA GLN A 150 1.93 3.36 11.90
C GLN A 150 2.84 3.55 13.11
#